data_AF-A6EIM3-F1
#
_entry.id   AF-A6EIM3-F1
#
_cell.length_a   1.000
_cell.length_b   1.000
_cell.length_c   1.000
_cell.angle_alpha   90.00
_cell.angle_beta   90.00
_cell.angle_gamma   90.00
#
_symmetry.space_group_name_H-M   'P 1'
#
loop_
_entity.id
_entity.type
_entity.pdbx_description
1 polymer ?
#
loop_
_entity_poly.entity_id
_entity_poly.type
_entity_poly.pdbx_seq_one_letter_code
_entity_poly.pdbx_strand_id
1 'polypeptide(L)'
;MTLVLNEKYHKGSNVSFYKNRALKIYPVYWLILILLVVWGIFVYLMGHPGTIHFYEYASPLGFGTWFYLIFANIFIIGLDLTFLLGITNGKLFFTGNFLRSDPNVYQFAFNSIAWTVGVEMLFYLIAPFILRKRLIIPVALLAGSLILRIYLSANGMPGHPWDYMFFPTQIMFFMAGFISYHLYVRMKKYPANDLLLKCSFGLMLIALVLYSYLFANTYIKQAIFFALITLLIPGTFMLTRNSKIDRYFGNLSYPIYISQMLIINITRANSFPKIFGFGFTTLVIVIIFSILLERYLSRKVEEFKVNPN
;
A
#
# COMPACT_ATOMS: atom_id res chain seq x y z
N MET A 1 12.68 -0.79 2.45
CA MET A 1 12.82 -2.25 2.64
C MET A 1 14.27 -2.71 2.61
N THR A 2 15.04 -2.30 1.60
CA THR A 2 16.45 -2.66 1.39
C THR A 2 17.33 -2.47 2.61
N LEU A 3 17.19 -1.34 3.31
CA LEU A 3 17.91 -1.06 4.56
C LEU A 3 17.68 -2.15 5.60
N VAL A 4 16.42 -2.53 5.83
CA VAL A 4 16.10 -3.55 6.84
C VAL A 4 16.63 -4.92 6.40
N LEU A 5 16.51 -5.29 5.13
CA LEU A 5 17.01 -6.57 4.65
C LEU A 5 18.54 -6.68 4.76
N ASN A 6 19.26 -5.64 4.33
CA ASN A 6 20.73 -5.63 4.28
C ASN A 6 21.39 -5.31 5.62
N GLU A 7 20.73 -4.59 6.53
CA GLU A 7 21.32 -4.25 7.83
C GLU A 7 20.82 -5.19 8.93
N LYS A 8 19.50 -5.49 8.97
CA LYS A 8 18.90 -6.28 10.05
C LYS A 8 18.87 -7.79 9.75
N TYR A 9 18.78 -8.20 8.48
CA TYR A 9 18.70 -9.61 8.06
C TYR A 9 19.86 -10.03 7.15
N HIS A 10 21.03 -9.40 7.31
CA HIS A 10 22.22 -9.69 6.49
C HIS A 10 22.66 -11.16 6.60
N LYS A 11 22.55 -11.75 7.80
CA LYS A 11 22.86 -13.16 8.09
C LYS A 11 21.61 -14.01 8.41
N GLY A 12 20.45 -13.35 8.52
CA GLY A 12 19.22 -13.99 8.99
C GLY A 12 18.48 -14.78 7.92
N SER A 13 17.77 -15.82 8.37
CA SER A 13 16.89 -16.63 7.53
C SER A 13 15.79 -15.79 6.85
N ASN A 14 15.50 -16.08 5.58
CA ASN A 14 14.37 -15.51 4.85
C ASN A 14 13.04 -15.71 5.62
N VAL A 15 12.94 -16.80 6.38
CA VAL A 15 11.77 -17.11 7.22
C VAL A 15 11.55 -16.04 8.29
N SER A 16 12.62 -15.61 8.98
CA SER A 16 12.51 -14.56 10.01
C SER A 16 12.09 -13.22 9.40
N PHE A 17 12.55 -12.92 8.18
CA PHE A 17 12.09 -11.75 7.44
C PHE A 17 10.58 -11.83 7.16
N TYR A 18 10.10 -12.94 6.58
CA TYR A 18 8.68 -13.10 6.26
C TYR A 18 7.79 -13.08 7.50
N LYS A 19 8.16 -13.78 8.57
CA LYS A 19 7.42 -13.78 9.84
C LYS A 19 7.26 -12.37 10.41
N ASN A 20 8.33 -11.59 10.44
CA ASN A 20 8.28 -10.24 11.00
C ASN A 20 7.51 -9.24 10.13
N ARG A 21 7.43 -9.47 8.82
CA ARG A 21 6.54 -8.70 7.93
C ARG A 21 5.09 -9.10 8.09
N ALA A 22 4.82 -10.39 8.15
CA ALA A 22 3.50 -10.93 8.43
C ALA A 22 2.95 -10.40 9.77
N LEU A 23 3.74 -10.46 10.84
CA LEU A 23 3.37 -9.91 12.15
C LEU A 23 3.14 -8.40 12.12
N LYS A 24 3.84 -7.64 11.26
CA LYS A 24 3.60 -6.19 11.15
C LYS A 24 2.23 -5.89 10.51
N ILE A 25 1.79 -6.70 9.56
CA ILE A 25 0.63 -6.41 8.71
C ILE A 25 -0.62 -7.12 9.21
N TYR A 26 -0.58 -8.46 9.30
CA TYR A 26 -1.78 -9.27 9.47
C TYR A 26 -2.58 -9.00 10.75
N PRO A 27 -1.98 -8.81 11.94
CA PRO A 27 -2.77 -8.62 13.16
C PRO A 27 -3.67 -7.39 13.10
N VAL A 28 -3.15 -6.25 12.64
CA VAL A 28 -3.95 -5.03 12.49
C VAL A 28 -4.96 -5.21 11.35
N TYR A 29 -4.53 -5.78 10.22
CA TYR A 29 -5.43 -6.04 9.10
C TYR A 29 -6.63 -6.91 9.48
N TRP A 30 -6.40 -8.03 10.16
CA TRP A 30 -7.45 -8.96 10.56
C TRP A 30 -8.42 -8.34 11.55
N LEU A 31 -7.94 -7.52 12.49
CA LEU A 31 -8.84 -6.76 13.36
C LEU A 31 -9.74 -5.84 12.53
N ILE A 32 -9.18 -5.10 11.58
CA ILE A 32 -9.98 -4.22 10.69
C ILE A 32 -10.94 -5.02 9.81
N LEU A 33 -10.50 -6.17 9.29
CA LEU A 33 -11.35 -7.06 8.49
C LEU A 33 -12.55 -7.54 9.31
N ILE A 34 -12.33 -7.99 10.54
CA ILE A 34 -13.41 -8.41 11.45
C ILE A 34 -14.38 -7.25 11.68
N LEU A 35 -13.87 -6.05 11.99
CA LEU A 35 -14.72 -4.87 12.20
C LEU A 35 -15.51 -4.48 10.94
N LEU A 36 -14.91 -4.61 9.75
CA LEU A 36 -15.60 -4.37 8.48
C LEU A 36 -16.67 -5.42 8.18
N VAL A 37 -16.43 -6.70 8.51
CA VAL A 37 -17.42 -7.76 8.37
C VAL A 37 -18.59 -7.50 9.33
N VAL A 38 -18.31 -7.22 10.61
CA VAL A 38 -19.33 -6.87 11.61
C VAL A 38 -20.15 -5.66 11.17
N TRP A 39 -19.47 -4.60 10.70
CA TRP A 39 -20.13 -3.41 10.16
C TRP A 39 -20.98 -3.75 8.93
N GLY A 40 -20.46 -4.59 8.02
CA GLY A 40 -21.19 -5.05 6.84
C GLY A 40 -22.47 -5.81 7.20
N ILE A 41 -22.42 -6.69 8.22
CA ILE A 41 -23.59 -7.41 8.74
C ILE A 41 -24.60 -6.42 9.31
N PHE A 42 -24.14 -5.47 10.13
CA PHE A 42 -25.01 -4.43 10.70
C PHE A 42 -25.72 -3.62 9.61
N VAL A 43 -24.99 -3.12 8.61
CA VAL A 43 -25.55 -2.36 7.47
C VAL A 43 -26.56 -3.20 6.69
N TYR A 44 -26.25 -4.48 6.46
CA TYR A 44 -27.12 -5.41 5.76
C TYR A 44 -28.45 -5.64 6.51
N LEU A 45 -28.39 -5.90 7.82
CA LEU A 45 -29.59 -6.09 8.66
C LEU A 45 -30.48 -4.84 8.73
N MET A 46 -29.89 -3.66 8.54
CA MET A 46 -30.61 -2.39 8.44
C MET A 46 -31.20 -2.14 7.04
N GLY A 47 -31.07 -3.08 6.10
CA GLY A 47 -31.62 -2.98 4.74
C GLY A 47 -30.85 -2.03 3.82
N HIS A 48 -29.60 -1.69 4.16
CA HIS A 48 -28.78 -0.79 3.36
C HIS A 48 -27.78 -1.57 2.48
N PRO A 49 -27.45 -1.05 1.28
CA PRO A 49 -26.49 -1.70 0.39
C PRO A 49 -25.07 -1.59 0.96
N GLY A 50 -24.34 -2.70 0.93
CA GLY A 50 -22.96 -2.82 1.40
C GLY A 50 -22.27 -4.05 0.81
N THR A 51 -21.06 -4.38 1.29
CA THR A 51 -20.29 -5.52 0.77
C THR A 51 -21.08 -6.83 0.78
N ILE A 52 -21.82 -7.10 1.85
CA ILE A 52 -22.62 -8.34 1.99
C ILE A 52 -23.77 -8.40 0.97
N HIS A 53 -24.40 -7.26 0.68
CA HIS A 53 -25.43 -7.18 -0.36
C HIS A 53 -24.89 -7.61 -1.74
N PHE A 54 -23.62 -7.32 -2.06
CA PHE A 54 -23.02 -7.80 -3.32
C PHE A 54 -22.83 -9.32 -3.35
N TYR A 55 -22.53 -9.95 -2.20
CA TYR A 55 -22.49 -11.41 -2.10
C TYR A 55 -23.87 -12.03 -2.29
N GLU A 56 -24.92 -11.43 -1.73
CA GLU A 56 -26.30 -11.88 -1.94
C GLU A 56 -26.72 -11.69 -3.40
N TYR A 57 -26.55 -10.49 -3.96
CA TYR A 57 -26.95 -10.14 -5.32
C TYR A 57 -26.29 -11.03 -6.39
N ALA A 58 -25.01 -11.40 -6.20
CA ALA A 58 -24.29 -12.25 -7.14
C ALA A 58 -24.46 -13.76 -6.90
N SER A 59 -25.25 -14.16 -5.91
CA SER A 59 -25.49 -15.57 -5.61
C SER A 59 -26.39 -16.24 -6.66
N PRO A 60 -26.17 -17.53 -7.00
CA PRO A 60 -25.17 -18.43 -6.42
C PRO A 60 -23.77 -18.22 -7.00
N LEU A 61 -22.76 -18.17 -6.13
CA LEU A 61 -21.35 -18.13 -6.52
C LEU A 61 -20.78 -19.56 -6.63
N GLY A 62 -19.99 -19.79 -7.67
CA GLY A 62 -19.28 -21.06 -7.83
C GLY A 62 -18.20 -21.25 -6.75
N PHE A 63 -17.86 -22.50 -6.45
CA PHE A 63 -16.86 -22.84 -5.42
C PHE A 63 -15.52 -22.12 -5.60
N GLY A 64 -15.00 -22.06 -6.83
CA GLY A 64 -13.75 -21.37 -7.13
C GLY A 64 -13.81 -19.86 -6.86
N THR A 65 -14.97 -19.24 -7.09
CA THR A 65 -15.20 -17.82 -6.79
C THR A 65 -15.22 -17.57 -5.29
N TRP A 66 -15.95 -18.41 -4.53
CA TRP A 66 -15.96 -18.34 -3.07
C TRP A 66 -14.56 -18.51 -2.48
N PHE A 67 -13.82 -19.52 -2.94
CA PHE A 67 -12.46 -19.78 -2.50
C PHE A 67 -11.55 -18.56 -2.75
N TYR A 68 -11.58 -18.00 -3.97
CA TYR A 68 -10.77 -16.83 -4.30
C TYR A 68 -11.13 -15.61 -3.43
N LEU A 69 -12.43 -15.29 -3.28
CA LEU A 69 -12.86 -14.12 -2.53
C LEU A 69 -12.52 -14.22 -1.04
N ILE A 70 -12.73 -15.39 -0.43
CA ILE A 70 -12.35 -15.65 0.97
C ILE A 70 -10.84 -15.57 1.13
N PHE A 71 -10.09 -16.23 0.24
CA PHE A 71 -8.63 -16.21 0.28
C PHE A 71 -8.07 -14.80 0.16
N ALA A 72 -8.54 -14.03 -0.83
CA ALA A 72 -8.07 -12.66 -1.07
C ALA A 72 -8.40 -11.73 0.10
N ASN A 73 -9.60 -11.83 0.70
CA ASN A 73 -9.96 -11.04 1.87
C ASN A 73 -9.18 -11.46 3.14
N ILE A 74 -8.84 -12.73 3.35
CA ILE A 74 -8.12 -13.14 4.57
C ILE A 74 -6.62 -12.84 4.45
N PHE A 75 -6.04 -13.13 3.28
CA PHE A 75 -4.59 -13.07 3.09
C PHE A 75 -4.10 -11.79 2.42
N ILE A 76 -4.98 -10.91 1.94
CA ILE A 76 -4.68 -9.68 1.16
C ILE A 76 -4.12 -9.98 -0.24
N ILE A 77 -3.48 -11.13 -0.42
CA ILE A 77 -2.87 -11.59 -1.67
C ILE A 77 -3.97 -11.81 -2.72
N GLY A 78 -3.83 -11.13 -3.86
CA GLY A 78 -4.77 -11.22 -4.97
C GLY A 78 -5.93 -10.24 -4.89
N LEU A 79 -6.00 -9.36 -3.88
CA LEU A 79 -6.97 -8.25 -3.88
C LEU A 79 -6.76 -7.29 -5.05
N ASP A 80 -5.52 -7.10 -5.50
CA ASP A 80 -5.19 -6.35 -6.70
C ASP A 80 -5.77 -7.01 -7.98
N LEU A 81 -5.82 -8.35 -8.02
CA LEU A 81 -6.40 -9.10 -9.13
C LEU A 81 -7.92 -8.91 -9.24
N THR A 82 -8.62 -8.44 -8.19
CA THR A 82 -10.06 -8.16 -8.29
C THR A 82 -10.37 -7.08 -9.34
N PHE A 83 -9.39 -6.24 -9.68
CA PHE A 83 -9.48 -5.24 -10.74
C PHE A 83 -9.07 -5.77 -12.13
N LEU A 84 -8.72 -7.05 -12.24
CA LEU A 84 -8.43 -7.78 -13.48
C LEU A 84 -9.42 -8.92 -13.72
N LEU A 85 -10.46 -9.01 -12.89
CA LEU A 85 -11.46 -10.06 -12.91
C LEU A 85 -12.86 -9.47 -13.08
N GLY A 86 -13.70 -10.20 -13.80
CA GLY A 86 -15.13 -10.00 -13.88
C GLY A 86 -15.84 -11.25 -13.38
N ILE A 87 -17.13 -11.11 -13.08
CA ILE A 87 -17.99 -12.24 -12.70
C ILE A 87 -19.15 -12.43 -13.68
N THR A 88 -19.43 -13.67 -14.06
CA THR A 88 -20.60 -14.03 -14.88
C THR A 88 -21.09 -15.41 -14.46
N ASN A 89 -22.39 -15.54 -14.20
CA ASN A 89 -23.02 -16.79 -13.73
C ASN A 89 -22.28 -17.41 -12.53
N GLY A 90 -21.89 -16.58 -11.57
CA GLY A 90 -21.17 -16.99 -10.36
C GLY A 90 -19.72 -17.44 -10.57
N LYS A 91 -19.16 -17.32 -11.78
CA LYS A 91 -17.77 -17.71 -12.11
C LYS A 91 -16.93 -16.49 -12.47
N LEU A 92 -15.67 -16.51 -12.03
CA LEU A 92 -14.69 -15.48 -12.35
C LEU A 92 -14.10 -15.69 -13.75
N PHE A 93 -13.88 -14.60 -14.47
CA PHE A 93 -13.16 -14.58 -15.74
C PHE A 93 -12.20 -13.38 -15.79
N PHE A 94 -11.13 -13.50 -16.57
CA PHE A 94 -10.17 -12.41 -16.73
C PHE A 94 -10.70 -11.31 -17.65
N THR A 95 -10.51 -10.06 -17.26
CA THR A 95 -10.90 -8.90 -18.06
C THR A 95 -9.94 -7.74 -17.85
N GLY A 96 -9.58 -7.05 -18.94
CA GLY A 96 -8.84 -5.79 -18.87
C GLY A 96 -9.69 -4.60 -18.44
N ASN A 97 -11.01 -4.77 -18.34
CA ASN A 97 -11.96 -3.77 -17.84
C ASN A 97 -12.81 -4.38 -16.72
N PHE A 98 -12.52 -3.97 -15.47
CA PHE A 98 -13.18 -4.45 -14.26
C PHE A 98 -14.61 -3.96 -14.07
N LEU A 99 -15.07 -3.03 -14.92
CA LEU A 99 -16.45 -2.53 -14.94
C LEU A 99 -17.37 -3.37 -15.84
N ARG A 100 -16.88 -4.49 -16.39
CA ARG A 100 -17.64 -5.34 -17.32
C ARG A 100 -18.62 -6.30 -16.64
N SER A 101 -18.60 -6.42 -15.32
CA SER A 101 -19.52 -7.29 -14.58
C SER A 101 -20.31 -6.49 -13.56
N ASP A 102 -21.55 -6.90 -13.31
CA ASP A 102 -22.37 -6.38 -12.22
C ASP A 102 -22.71 -7.53 -11.25
N PRO A 103 -22.27 -7.49 -9.98
CA PRO A 103 -21.42 -6.46 -9.38
C PRO A 103 -19.96 -6.57 -9.85
N ASN A 104 -19.19 -5.50 -9.64
CA ASN A 104 -17.75 -5.51 -9.93
C ASN A 104 -17.01 -6.36 -8.89
N VAL A 105 -16.01 -7.14 -9.32
CA VAL A 105 -15.32 -8.09 -8.42
C VAL A 105 -14.62 -7.39 -7.24
N TYR A 106 -14.13 -6.16 -7.41
CA TYR A 106 -13.52 -5.39 -6.30
C TYR A 106 -14.51 -5.02 -5.19
N GLN A 107 -15.83 -5.04 -5.44
CA GLN A 107 -16.85 -4.69 -4.45
C GLN A 107 -17.04 -5.78 -3.39
N PHE A 108 -16.58 -7.01 -3.67
CA PHE A 108 -16.54 -8.12 -2.73
C PHE A 108 -15.37 -8.03 -1.73
N ALA A 109 -14.43 -7.11 -1.94
CA ALA A 109 -13.36 -6.83 -0.99
C ALA A 109 -13.89 -5.95 0.16
N PHE A 110 -13.91 -6.48 1.39
CA PHE A 110 -14.34 -5.71 2.57
C PHE A 110 -13.45 -4.48 2.80
N ASN A 111 -12.15 -4.64 2.59
CA ASN A 111 -11.18 -3.56 2.62
C ASN A 111 -10.54 -3.40 1.24
N SER A 112 -11.26 -2.78 0.31
CA SER A 112 -10.79 -2.64 -1.08
C SER A 112 -9.43 -1.96 -1.18
N ILE A 113 -9.14 -0.94 -0.35
CA ILE A 113 -7.86 -0.22 -0.37
C ILE A 113 -6.66 -1.09 0.02
N ALA A 114 -6.85 -2.23 0.68
CA ALA A 114 -5.78 -3.15 1.04
C ALA A 114 -5.06 -3.78 -0.17
N TRP A 115 -5.55 -3.60 -1.41
CA TRP A 115 -4.87 -4.05 -2.62
C TRP A 115 -3.41 -3.56 -2.71
N THR A 116 -3.08 -2.34 -2.24
CA THR A 116 -1.70 -1.84 -2.26
C THR A 116 -0.79 -2.62 -1.31
N VAL A 117 -1.33 -3.05 -0.17
CA VAL A 117 -0.63 -3.90 0.79
C VAL A 117 -0.44 -5.29 0.17
N GLY A 118 -1.39 -5.76 -0.65
CA GLY A 118 -1.23 -6.96 -1.47
C GLY A 118 -0.03 -6.86 -2.41
N VAL A 119 0.10 -5.76 -3.15
CA VAL A 119 1.26 -5.44 -4.01
C VAL A 119 2.55 -5.40 -3.19
N GLU A 120 2.53 -4.79 -2.00
CA GLU A 120 3.67 -4.78 -1.08
C GLU A 120 4.05 -6.19 -0.59
N MET A 121 3.07 -7.05 -0.30
CA MET A 121 3.28 -8.44 0.11
C MET A 121 3.89 -9.27 -1.03
N LEU A 122 3.44 -9.09 -2.28
CA LEU A 122 4.08 -9.69 -3.45
C LEU A 122 5.54 -9.27 -3.57
N PHE A 123 5.82 -7.97 -3.35
CA PHE A 123 7.20 -7.49 -3.33
C PHE A 123 8.01 -8.14 -2.19
N TYR A 124 7.44 -8.30 -1.01
CA TYR A 124 8.12 -8.92 0.12
C TYR A 124 8.56 -10.35 -0.22
N LEU A 125 7.70 -11.14 -0.87
CA LEU A 125 8.02 -12.50 -1.28
C LEU A 125 9.29 -12.56 -2.14
N ILE A 126 9.42 -11.66 -3.12
CA ILE A 126 10.55 -11.64 -4.05
C ILE A 126 11.77 -10.84 -3.55
N ALA A 127 11.59 -9.97 -2.55
CA ALA A 127 12.61 -9.02 -2.10
C ALA A 127 13.95 -9.67 -1.68
N PRO A 128 14.00 -10.78 -0.91
CA PRO A 128 15.27 -11.41 -0.55
C PRO A 128 16.09 -11.90 -1.75
N PHE A 129 15.42 -12.24 -2.85
CA PHE A 129 16.06 -12.77 -4.06
C PHE A 129 16.56 -11.67 -5.00
N ILE A 130 15.93 -10.50 -4.97
CA ILE A 130 16.27 -9.36 -5.83
C ILE A 130 17.23 -8.40 -5.13
N LEU A 131 16.93 -8.03 -3.89
CA LEU A 131 17.65 -6.94 -3.20
C LEU A 131 19.02 -7.36 -2.66
N ARG A 132 19.34 -8.65 -2.64
CA ARG A 132 20.68 -9.16 -2.30
C ARG A 132 21.60 -9.27 -3.52
N LYS A 133 21.10 -8.97 -4.72
CA LYS A 133 21.86 -9.09 -5.97
C LYS A 133 22.58 -7.78 -6.32
N ARG A 134 23.38 -7.84 -7.37
CA ARG A 134 24.09 -6.67 -7.91
C ARG A 134 23.10 -5.60 -8.37
N LEU A 135 23.52 -4.33 -8.27
CA LEU A 135 22.72 -3.14 -8.61
C LEU A 135 22.06 -3.23 -9.99
N ILE A 136 22.69 -3.93 -10.94
CA ILE A 136 22.17 -4.13 -12.31
C ILE A 136 20.79 -4.79 -12.34
N ILE A 137 20.48 -5.72 -11.43
CA ILE A 137 19.20 -6.44 -11.45
C ILE A 137 18.05 -5.49 -11.05
N PRO A 138 18.10 -4.77 -9.92
CA PRO A 138 17.09 -3.76 -9.59
C PRO A 138 16.95 -2.65 -10.63
N VAL A 139 18.05 -2.19 -11.23
CA VAL A 139 18.00 -1.19 -12.31
C VAL A 139 17.31 -1.74 -13.55
N ALA A 140 17.61 -2.99 -13.95
CA ALA A 140 16.96 -3.64 -15.07
C ALA A 140 15.45 -3.86 -14.81
N LEU A 141 15.05 -4.24 -13.59
CA LEU A 141 13.64 -4.38 -13.21
C LEU A 141 12.91 -3.03 -13.23
N LEU A 142 13.56 -1.96 -12.77
CA LEU A 142 13.01 -0.60 -12.86
C LEU A 142 12.77 -0.22 -14.33
N ALA A 143 13.78 -0.39 -15.19
CA ALA A 143 13.67 -0.09 -16.61
C ALA A 143 12.60 -0.96 -17.30
N GLY A 144 12.58 -2.26 -17.04
CA GLY A 144 11.57 -3.18 -17.57
C GLY A 144 10.15 -2.82 -17.16
N SER A 145 9.95 -2.43 -15.89
CA SER A 145 8.67 -1.94 -15.37
C SER A 145 8.20 -0.65 -16.06
N LEU A 146 9.12 0.29 -16.35
CA LEU A 146 8.81 1.51 -17.10
C LEU A 146 8.46 1.20 -18.56
N ILE A 147 9.25 0.34 -19.23
CA ILE A 147 8.99 -0.09 -20.60
C ILE A 147 7.63 -0.76 -20.70
N LEU A 148 7.32 -1.66 -19.76
CA LEU A 148 6.00 -2.31 -19.70
C LEU A 148 4.87 -1.30 -19.55
N ARG A 149 5.04 -0.29 -18.69
CA ARG A 149 4.03 0.77 -18.50
C ARG A 149 3.82 1.58 -19.78
N ILE A 150 4.89 1.94 -20.48
CA ILE A 150 4.82 2.66 -21.78
C ILE A 150 4.12 1.79 -22.82
N TYR A 151 4.48 0.51 -22.90
CA TYR A 151 3.88 -0.46 -23.82
C TYR A 151 2.38 -0.62 -23.58
N LEU A 152 1.95 -0.81 -22.33
CA LEU A 152 0.52 -0.94 -21.99
C LEU A 152 -0.26 0.34 -22.34
N SER A 153 0.30 1.51 -22.03
CA SER A 153 -0.31 2.80 -22.39
C SER A 153 -0.46 2.96 -23.91
N ALA A 154 0.58 2.61 -24.68
CA ALA A 154 0.56 2.68 -26.14
C ALA A 154 -0.46 1.71 -26.78
N ASN A 155 -0.83 0.63 -26.09
CA ASN A 155 -1.81 -0.36 -26.55
C ASN A 155 -3.23 -0.10 -26.01
N GLY A 156 -3.55 1.13 -25.62
CA GLY A 156 -4.90 1.51 -25.19
C GLY A 156 -5.29 0.98 -23.80
N MET A 157 -4.30 0.63 -22.97
CA MET A 157 -4.50 0.25 -21.57
C MET A 157 -3.89 1.27 -20.57
N PRO A 158 -4.11 2.59 -20.73
CA PRO A 158 -3.68 3.55 -19.72
C PRO A 158 -4.58 3.47 -18.47
N GLY A 159 -4.05 3.80 -17.30
CA GLY A 159 -4.83 3.84 -16.07
C GLY A 159 -5.08 2.48 -15.40
N HIS A 160 -6.18 2.44 -14.65
CA HIS A 160 -6.61 1.26 -13.91
C HIS A 160 -6.99 0.10 -14.85
N PRO A 161 -6.64 -1.16 -14.50
CA PRO A 161 -5.76 -1.58 -13.40
C PRO A 161 -4.25 -1.55 -13.77
N TRP A 162 -3.92 -1.41 -15.04
CA TRP A 162 -2.64 -1.78 -15.63
C TRP A 162 -1.43 -0.93 -15.19
N ASP A 163 -1.60 0.38 -15.05
CA ASP A 163 -0.50 1.28 -14.73
C ASP A 163 -0.47 1.72 -13.25
N TYR A 164 -1.49 1.31 -12.49
CA TYR A 164 -1.72 1.73 -11.10
C TYR A 164 -1.79 0.56 -10.11
N MET A 165 -2.40 -0.57 -10.49
CA MET A 165 -2.67 -1.70 -9.58
C MET A 165 -1.86 -2.95 -9.92
N PHE A 166 -1.50 -3.11 -11.19
CA PHE A 166 -0.82 -4.30 -11.67
C PHE A 166 0.64 -4.37 -11.18
N PHE A 167 0.94 -5.35 -10.33
CA PHE A 167 2.23 -5.49 -9.66
C PHE A 167 3.47 -5.28 -10.56
N PRO A 168 3.56 -5.87 -11.78
CA PRO A 168 4.72 -5.69 -12.65
C PRO A 168 5.02 -4.24 -13.06
N THR A 169 4.03 -3.36 -13.11
CA THR A 169 4.24 -1.92 -13.39
C THR A 169 4.57 -1.12 -12.13
N GLN A 170 4.28 -1.67 -10.94
CA GLN A 170 4.56 -1.03 -9.65
C GLN A 170 5.95 -1.34 -9.11
N ILE A 171 6.61 -2.41 -9.59
CA ILE A 171 7.92 -2.84 -9.08
C ILE A 171 9.00 -1.74 -9.19
N MET A 172 8.88 -0.83 -10.18
CA MET A 172 9.76 0.32 -10.32
C MET A 172 9.86 1.19 -9.06
N PHE A 173 8.77 1.37 -8.29
CA PHE A 173 8.79 2.19 -7.08
C PHE A 173 9.61 1.54 -5.96
N PHE A 174 9.51 0.22 -5.83
CA PHE A 174 10.33 -0.54 -4.88
C PHE A 174 11.81 -0.51 -5.28
N MET A 175 12.10 -0.57 -6.59
CA MET A 175 13.47 -0.50 -7.11
C MET A 175 14.06 0.92 -6.97
N ALA A 176 13.25 1.96 -7.15
CA ALA A 176 13.66 3.34 -6.88
C ALA A 176 14.08 3.49 -5.41
N GLY A 177 13.29 2.97 -4.46
CA GLY A 177 13.66 2.93 -3.04
C GLY A 177 14.94 2.14 -2.76
N PHE A 178 15.24 1.09 -3.54
CA PHE A 178 16.52 0.37 -3.47
C PHE A 178 17.70 1.23 -3.95
N ILE A 179 17.52 1.97 -5.05
CA ILE A 179 18.53 2.93 -5.55
C ILE A 179 18.78 4.02 -4.50
N SER A 180 17.72 4.60 -3.91
CA SER A 180 17.83 5.58 -2.83
C SER A 180 18.65 5.02 -1.66
N TYR A 181 18.44 3.76 -1.26
CA TYR A 181 19.26 3.14 -0.22
C TYR A 181 20.75 3.09 -0.58
N HIS A 182 21.10 2.73 -1.80
CA HIS A 182 22.51 2.71 -2.22
C HIS A 182 23.13 4.10 -2.31
N LEU A 183 22.36 5.11 -2.72
CA LEU A 183 22.78 6.51 -2.65
C LEU A 183 23.03 6.93 -1.20
N TYR A 184 22.14 6.58 -0.28
CA TYR A 184 22.29 6.81 1.15
C TYR A 184 23.59 6.18 1.71
N VAL A 185 23.85 4.91 1.39
CA VAL A 185 25.08 4.22 1.84
C VAL A 185 26.34 4.91 1.32
N ARG A 186 26.32 5.42 0.08
CA ARG A 186 27.43 6.20 -0.48
C ARG A 186 27.60 7.54 0.23
N MET A 187 26.51 8.27 0.45
CA MET A 187 26.54 9.56 1.15
C MET A 187 27.08 9.43 2.58
N LYS A 188 26.76 8.33 3.28
CA LYS A 188 27.25 8.05 4.64
C LYS A 188 28.78 7.92 4.74
N LYS A 189 29.48 7.67 3.63
CA LYS A 189 30.96 7.56 3.61
C LYS A 189 31.66 8.91 3.72
N TYR A 190 30.96 10.00 3.47
CA TYR A 190 31.48 11.36 3.50
C TYR A 190 30.88 12.13 4.69
N PRO A 191 31.59 13.11 5.25
CA PRO A 191 31.03 13.96 6.29
C PRO A 191 29.77 14.66 5.75
N ALA A 192 28.69 14.60 6.54
CA ALA A 192 27.42 15.18 6.15
C ALA A 192 27.52 16.71 6.13
N ASN A 193 27.24 17.33 4.98
CA ASN A 193 27.06 18.77 4.88
C ASN A 193 25.63 19.12 5.33
N ASP A 194 25.50 19.71 6.51
CA ASP A 194 24.21 20.06 7.12
C ASP A 194 23.35 20.99 6.23
N LEU A 195 23.97 21.95 5.54
CA LEU A 195 23.28 22.82 4.60
C LEU A 195 22.69 22.00 3.44
N LEU A 196 23.47 21.08 2.87
CA LEU A 196 22.99 20.21 1.79
C LEU A 196 21.83 19.32 2.23
N LEU A 197 21.89 18.78 3.46
CA LEU A 197 20.80 17.96 4.01
C LEU A 197 19.52 18.78 4.22
N LYS A 198 19.64 19.98 4.78
CA LYS A 198 18.52 20.92 4.95
C LYS A 198 17.93 21.36 3.62
N CYS A 199 18.77 21.66 2.62
CA CYS A 199 18.34 21.95 1.26
C CYS A 199 17.60 20.76 0.64
N SER A 200 18.11 19.54 0.81
CA SER A 200 17.44 18.33 0.32
C SER A 200 16.05 18.15 0.94
N PHE A 201 15.92 18.36 2.25
CA PHE A 201 14.64 18.31 2.95
C PHE A 201 13.68 19.41 2.50
N GLY A 202 14.17 20.66 2.43
CA GLY A 202 13.38 21.81 1.98
C GLY A 202 12.89 21.63 0.54
N LEU A 203 13.75 21.19 -0.37
CA LEU A 203 13.37 20.87 -1.75
C LEU A 203 12.33 19.75 -1.82
N MET A 204 12.40 18.75 -0.93
CA MET A 204 11.40 17.68 -0.86
C MET A 204 10.04 18.24 -0.43
N LEU A 205 10.00 19.12 0.57
CA LEU A 205 8.76 19.78 0.99
C LEU A 205 8.19 20.68 -0.09
N ILE A 206 9.03 21.47 -0.77
CA ILE A 206 8.63 22.31 -1.89
C ILE A 206 8.04 21.45 -3.01
N ALA A 207 8.70 20.35 -3.37
CA ALA A 207 8.20 19.43 -4.40
C ALA A 207 6.84 18.83 -4.04
N LEU A 208 6.59 18.54 -2.75
CA LEU A 208 5.31 18.02 -2.26
C LEU A 208 4.20 19.09 -2.32
N VAL A 209 4.46 20.28 -1.78
CA VAL A 209 3.48 21.38 -1.71
C VAL A 209 3.15 21.91 -3.10
N LEU A 210 4.18 22.08 -3.94
CA LEU A 210 4.03 22.61 -5.29
C LEU A 210 3.69 21.55 -6.33
N TYR A 211 3.51 20.29 -5.95
CA TYR A 211 3.25 19.18 -6.89
C TYR A 211 2.17 19.53 -7.92
N SER A 212 1.04 20.07 -7.46
CA SER A 212 -0.08 20.46 -8.31
C SER A 212 0.27 21.52 -9.37
N TYR A 213 1.32 22.31 -9.12
CA TYR A 213 1.75 23.45 -9.94
C TYR A 213 3.00 23.18 -10.79
N LEU A 214 3.67 22.02 -10.63
CA LEU A 214 4.98 21.78 -11.28
C LEU A 214 4.91 21.72 -12.81
N PHE A 215 3.96 20.95 -13.38
CA PHE A 215 3.84 20.76 -14.83
C PHE A 215 2.39 20.50 -15.26
N ALA A 216 2.04 20.94 -16.48
CA ALA A 216 0.73 20.69 -17.09
C ALA A 216 0.55 19.23 -17.54
N ASN A 217 1.59 18.61 -18.11
CA ASN A 217 1.53 17.21 -18.54
C ASN A 217 1.62 16.27 -17.33
N THR A 218 0.54 15.53 -17.08
CA THR A 218 0.41 14.63 -15.91
C THR A 218 1.46 13.53 -15.85
N TYR A 219 1.84 12.93 -16.97
CA TYR A 219 2.81 11.82 -17.00
C TYR A 219 4.23 12.31 -16.74
N ILE A 220 4.65 13.37 -17.43
CA ILE A 220 5.97 13.99 -17.24
C ILE A 220 6.09 14.52 -15.81
N LYS A 221 5.02 15.16 -15.30
CA LYS A 221 4.92 15.61 -13.91
C LYS A 221 5.21 14.48 -12.92
N GLN A 222 4.52 13.35 -13.07
CA GLN A 222 4.70 12.19 -12.19
C GLN A 222 6.12 11.64 -12.29
N ALA A 223 6.65 11.46 -13.50
CA ALA A 223 7.99 10.92 -13.71
C ALA A 223 9.08 11.78 -13.07
N ILE A 224 9.05 13.11 -13.31
CA ILE A 224 9.99 14.05 -12.71
C ILE A 224 9.85 14.07 -11.19
N PHE A 225 8.61 14.10 -10.69
CA PHE A 225 8.36 14.10 -9.25
C PHE A 225 8.94 12.85 -8.58
N PHE A 226 8.67 11.65 -9.10
CA PHE A 226 9.20 10.42 -8.50
C PHE A 226 10.72 10.31 -8.63
N ALA A 227 11.31 10.77 -9.74
CA ALA A 227 12.76 10.83 -9.90
C ALA A 227 13.39 11.77 -8.86
N LEU A 228 12.82 12.97 -8.69
CA LEU A 228 13.25 13.96 -7.71
C LEU A 228 13.17 13.40 -6.29
N ILE A 229 12.02 12.82 -5.90
CA ILE A 229 11.84 12.20 -4.58
C ILE A 229 12.86 11.08 -4.34
N THR A 230 13.10 10.23 -5.35
CA THR A 230 14.11 9.15 -5.26
C THR A 230 15.51 9.68 -4.93
N LEU A 231 15.88 10.83 -5.51
CA LEU A 231 17.18 11.47 -5.29
C LEU A 231 17.25 12.26 -3.97
N LEU A 232 16.13 12.81 -3.49
CA LEU A 232 16.07 13.61 -2.26
C LEU A 232 15.88 12.79 -0.98
N ILE A 233 15.29 11.58 -1.07
CA ILE A 233 15.08 10.69 0.08
C ILE A 233 16.37 10.43 0.88
N PRO A 234 17.53 10.11 0.28
CA PRO A 234 18.76 9.81 1.02
C PRO A 234 19.22 10.94 1.94
N GLY A 235 19.25 12.17 1.42
CA GLY A 235 19.66 13.36 2.20
C GLY A 235 18.65 13.70 3.29
N THR A 236 17.36 13.68 2.93
CA THR A 236 16.27 13.86 3.90
C THR A 236 16.34 12.84 5.03
N PHE A 237 16.53 11.56 4.72
CA PHE A 237 16.60 10.51 5.73
C PHE A 237 17.83 10.65 6.65
N MET A 238 18.98 11.10 6.12
CA MET A 238 20.15 11.40 6.98
C MET A 238 19.84 12.48 8.03
N LEU A 239 19.03 13.47 7.67
CA LEU A 239 18.58 14.54 8.57
C LEU A 239 17.54 14.05 9.58
N THR A 240 16.54 13.26 9.14
CA THR A 240 15.38 12.91 9.97
C THR A 240 15.48 11.59 10.72
N ARG A 241 16.44 10.70 10.43
CA ARG A 241 16.55 9.34 11.00
C ARG A 241 16.49 9.25 12.54
N ASN A 242 16.91 10.30 13.24
CA ASN A 242 16.94 10.36 14.70
C ASN A 242 15.71 11.08 15.31
N SER A 243 14.83 11.64 14.48
CA SER A 243 13.63 12.34 14.92
C SER A 243 12.61 11.37 15.51
N LYS A 244 12.23 11.60 16.77
CA LYS A 244 11.16 10.84 17.44
C LYS A 244 9.79 11.12 16.81
N ILE A 245 9.59 12.35 16.33
CA ILE A 245 8.33 12.79 15.70
C ILE A 245 8.15 12.08 14.35
N ASP A 246 9.19 12.06 13.52
CA ASP A 246 9.19 11.35 12.22
C ASP A 246 8.88 9.86 12.41
N ARG A 247 9.54 9.23 13.39
CA ARG A 247 9.28 7.84 13.75
C ARG A 247 7.85 7.59 14.22
N TYR A 248 7.30 8.50 15.04
CA TYR A 248 5.93 8.38 15.55
C TYR A 248 4.90 8.44 14.41
N PHE A 249 5.00 9.43 13.52
CA PHE A 249 4.12 9.51 12.35
C PHE A 249 4.30 8.31 11.41
N GLY A 250 5.54 7.87 11.19
CA GLY A 250 5.82 6.68 10.38
C GLY A 250 5.20 5.40 10.92
N ASN A 251 5.08 5.27 12.25
CA ASN A 251 4.38 4.15 12.89
C ASN A 251 2.85 4.24 12.69
N LEU A 252 2.27 5.44 12.79
CA LEU A 252 0.84 5.67 12.59
C LEU A 252 0.38 5.49 11.12
N SER A 253 1.27 5.64 10.14
CA SER A 253 0.92 5.58 8.72
C SER A 253 0.14 4.31 8.34
N TYR A 254 0.53 3.14 8.86
CA TYR A 254 -0.13 1.88 8.52
C TYR A 254 -1.52 1.73 9.17
N PRO A 255 -1.69 1.93 10.49
CA PRO A 255 -3.01 1.98 11.12
C PRO A 255 -3.98 2.96 10.46
N ILE A 256 -3.54 4.17 10.10
CA ILE A 256 -4.35 5.16 9.37
C ILE A 256 -4.77 4.57 8.02
N TYR A 257 -3.80 4.09 7.25
CA TYR A 257 -4.05 3.58 5.91
C TYR A 257 -5.06 2.43 5.88
N ILE A 258 -4.93 1.48 6.80
CA ILE A 258 -5.75 0.26 6.76
C ILE A 258 -7.13 0.46 7.38
N SER A 259 -7.27 1.34 8.37
CA SER A 259 -8.55 1.59 9.05
C SER A 259 -9.45 2.62 8.37
N GLN A 260 -8.90 3.48 7.51
CA GLN A 260 -9.66 4.60 6.94
C GLN A 260 -10.96 4.17 6.24
N MET A 261 -10.99 3.03 5.54
CA MET A 261 -12.19 2.58 4.83
C MET A 261 -13.33 2.22 5.78
N LEU A 262 -13.00 1.60 6.93
CA LEU A 262 -13.97 1.33 7.98
C LEU A 262 -14.56 2.64 8.52
N ILE A 263 -13.68 3.61 8.85
CA ILE A 263 -14.13 4.87 9.42
C ILE A 263 -14.96 5.67 8.41
N ILE A 264 -14.54 5.72 7.14
CA ILE A 264 -15.29 6.34 6.05
C ILE A 264 -16.69 5.71 5.92
N ASN A 265 -16.79 4.38 5.96
CA ASN A 265 -18.09 3.71 5.87
C ASN A 265 -19.02 4.06 7.04
N ILE A 266 -18.48 4.18 8.25
CA ILE A 266 -19.23 4.56 9.44
C ILE A 266 -19.67 6.03 9.36
N THR A 267 -18.73 6.95 9.10
CA THR A 267 -19.00 8.40 9.13
C THR A 267 -19.82 8.87 7.93
N ARG A 268 -19.84 8.10 6.83
CA ARG A 268 -20.65 8.40 5.65
C ARG A 268 -22.14 8.12 5.89
N ALA A 269 -22.48 7.24 6.84
CA ALA A 269 -23.87 6.98 7.18
C ALA A 269 -24.60 8.27 7.55
N ASN A 270 -25.80 8.49 7.00
CA ASN A 270 -26.55 9.73 7.22
C ASN A 270 -26.85 9.98 8.70
N SER A 271 -27.10 8.92 9.47
CA SER A 271 -27.33 8.93 10.91
C SER A 271 -26.10 9.29 11.75
N PHE A 272 -24.88 9.20 11.20
CA PHE A 272 -23.67 9.52 11.95
C PHE A 272 -23.51 11.05 12.10
N PRO A 273 -23.25 11.58 13.32
CA PRO A 273 -23.09 13.01 13.53
C PRO A 273 -21.82 13.55 12.87
N LYS A 274 -21.96 14.60 12.06
CA LYS A 274 -20.87 15.22 11.28
C LYS A 274 -20.60 16.64 11.78
N ILE A 275 -20.22 16.76 13.05
CA ILE A 275 -20.11 18.04 13.81
C ILE A 275 -19.33 19.11 13.02
N PHE A 276 -18.29 18.72 12.30
CA PHE A 276 -17.41 19.61 11.52
C PHE A 276 -17.46 19.33 10.01
N GLY A 277 -18.56 18.75 9.52
CA GLY A 277 -18.65 18.20 8.17
C GLY A 277 -18.00 16.83 8.02
N PHE A 278 -18.29 16.14 6.91
CA PHE A 278 -17.88 14.75 6.70
C PHE A 278 -16.36 14.56 6.72
N GLY A 279 -15.62 15.38 5.98
CA GLY A 279 -14.16 15.21 5.81
C GLY A 279 -13.39 15.36 7.13
N PHE A 280 -13.58 16.49 7.83
CA PHE A 280 -12.85 16.76 9.07
C PHE A 280 -13.24 15.78 10.19
N THR A 281 -14.53 15.48 10.33
CA THR A 281 -15.01 14.50 11.33
C THR A 281 -14.36 13.12 11.08
N THR A 282 -14.33 12.67 9.81
CA THR A 282 -13.69 11.40 9.44
C THR A 282 -12.20 11.42 9.75
N LEU A 283 -11.48 12.48 9.40
CA LEU A 283 -10.04 12.62 9.64
C LEU A 283 -9.71 12.51 11.13
N VAL A 284 -10.43 13.25 11.98
CA VAL A 284 -10.21 13.23 13.44
C VAL A 284 -10.43 11.83 14.00
N ILE A 285 -11.52 11.15 13.60
CA ILE A 285 -11.81 9.79 14.06
C ILE A 285 -10.76 8.80 13.58
N VAL A 286 -10.33 8.87 12.31
CA VAL A 286 -9.25 8.01 11.78
C VAL A 286 -7.97 8.19 12.58
N ILE A 287 -7.56 9.42 12.88
CA ILE A 287 -6.33 9.69 13.65
C ILE A 287 -6.45 9.12 15.06
N ILE A 288 -7.55 9.41 15.78
CA ILE A 288 -7.78 8.90 17.13
C ILE A 288 -7.77 7.37 17.14
N PHE A 289 -8.54 6.75 16.23
CA PHE A 289 -8.63 5.30 16.12
C PHE A 289 -7.27 4.66 15.81
N SER A 290 -6.49 5.28 14.93
CA SER A 290 -5.14 4.81 14.56
C SER A 290 -4.15 4.91 15.71
N ILE A 291 -4.22 5.97 16.54
CA ILE A 291 -3.41 6.10 17.75
C ILE A 291 -3.75 4.98 18.75
N LEU A 292 -5.03 4.66 18.91
CA LEU A 292 -5.47 3.56 19.77
C LEU A 292 -4.98 2.20 19.25
N LEU A 293 -5.14 1.94 17.94
CA LEU A 293 -4.63 0.73 17.30
C LEU A 293 -3.12 0.57 17.50
N GLU A 294 -2.36 1.64 17.28
CA GLU A 294 -0.91 1.63 17.42
C GLU A 294 -0.51 1.30 18.87
N ARG A 295 -1.14 1.96 19.84
CA ARG A 295 -0.83 1.81 21.26
C ARG A 295 -1.19 0.43 21.81
N TYR A 296 -2.37 -0.10 21.43
CA TYR A 296 -2.92 -1.30 22.06
C TYR A 296 -2.64 -2.59 21.28
N LEU A 297 -2.40 -2.51 19.97
CA LEU A 297 -2.17 -3.67 19.12
C LEU A 297 -0.79 -3.64 18.47
N SER A 298 -0.51 -2.68 17.59
CA SER A 298 0.73 -2.68 16.79
C SER A 298 1.98 -2.79 17.65
N ARG A 299 2.08 -1.94 18.69
CA ARG A 299 3.25 -1.89 19.58
C ARG A 299 3.44 -3.20 20.35
N LYS A 300 2.36 -3.82 20.84
CA LYS A 300 2.43 -5.11 21.52
C LYS A 300 2.89 -6.22 20.57
N VAL A 301 2.41 -6.21 19.34
CA VAL A 301 2.82 -7.18 18.31
C VAL A 301 4.30 -7.04 17.97
N GLU A 302 4.88 -5.83 18.06
CA GLU A 302 6.32 -5.64 17.85
C GLU A 302 7.18 -6.38 18.87
N GLU A 303 6.69 -6.59 20.09
CA GLU A 303 7.40 -7.32 21.16
C GLU A 303 7.56 -8.82 20.82
N PHE A 304 6.67 -9.37 19.98
CA PHE A 304 6.73 -10.77 19.54
C PHE A 304 7.57 -10.99 18.27
N LYS A 305 8.20 -9.94 17.73
CA LYS A 305 9.03 -10.07 16.52
C LYS A 305 10.25 -10.96 16.81
N VAL A 306 10.47 -11.92 15.93
CA VAL A 306 11.57 -12.88 16.03
C VAL A 306 12.90 -12.15 15.79
N ASN A 307 13.87 -12.30 16.69
CA ASN A 307 15.20 -11.78 16.45
C ASN A 307 15.84 -12.51 15.25
N PRO A 308 16.45 -11.78 14.31
CA PRO A 308 17.23 -12.42 13.25
C PRO A 308 18.48 -13.02 13.88
N ASN A 309 18.41 -14.32 14.19
CA ASN A 309 19.59 -15.17 14.34
C ASN A 309 20.23 -15.36 12.96
#